data_AF-A0A662KMS0-F1
#
_entry.id   AF-A0A662KMS0-F1
#
_cell.length_a   1.000
_cell.length_b   1.000
_cell.length_c   1.000
_cell.angle_alpha   90.00
_cell.angle_beta   90.00
_cell.angle_gamma   90.00
#
_symmetry.space_group_name_H-M   'P 1'
#
loop_
_entity.id
_entity.type
_entity.pdbx_description
1 polymer ?
#
loop_
_entity_poly.entity_id
_entity_poly.type
_entity_poly.pdbx_seq_one_letter_code
_entity_poly.pdbx_strand_id
1 'polypeptide(L)'
;FNKHFYGKTVVLPDTAERVLGGLGSLIQSINTSRGEYVKMDDPEFEKYFVVYADDQIEARYVLTPGLMRRIVEFRKKTGKRVYLSFVGSEVFVAIPYRRGLFEPPVFSKVTSFKNAQHYYEDLKLAIGIVDDLNLNTRIWTRLPSEVIPRDARIPNPKTCNPQWWTDI
;
A
#
# COMPACT_ATOMS: atom_id res chain seq x y z
N PHE A 1 12.59 4.60 3.32
CA PHE A 1 11.29 5.30 3.38
C PHE A 1 11.06 5.67 4.85
N ASN A 2 10.70 6.92 5.18
CA ASN A 2 10.54 7.37 6.59
C ASN A 2 9.07 7.35 7.06
N LYS A 3 8.19 6.58 6.39
CA LYS A 3 6.82 6.35 6.85
C LYS A 3 6.78 5.03 7.60
N HIS A 4 6.56 5.07 8.91
CA HIS A 4 6.24 3.86 9.65
C HIS A 4 4.78 3.50 9.37
N PHE A 5 4.57 2.45 8.57
CA PHE A 5 3.26 1.84 8.42
C PHE A 5 3.06 0.91 9.63
N TYR A 6 2.02 1.16 10.42
CA TYR A 6 1.73 0.36 11.61
C TYR A 6 0.86 -0.85 11.24
N GLY A 7 -0.05 -0.69 10.28
CA GLY A 7 -0.88 -1.73 9.70
C GLY A 7 -0.42 -2.17 8.31
N LYS A 8 -0.91 -3.33 7.90
CA LYS A 8 -0.73 -3.86 6.54
C LYS A 8 -1.85 -3.37 5.65
N THR A 9 -1.52 -2.82 4.49
CA THR A 9 -2.48 -2.49 3.43
C THR A 9 -2.14 -3.28 2.18
N VAL A 10 -3.14 -3.90 1.55
CA VAL A 10 -2.97 -4.71 0.35
C VAL A 10 -3.99 -4.32 -0.72
N VAL A 11 -3.50 -4.06 -1.92
CA VAL A 11 -4.28 -3.75 -3.12
C VAL A 11 -4.18 -4.90 -4.09
N LEU A 12 -5.34 -5.45 -4.46
CA LEU A 12 -5.45 -6.57 -5.38
C LEU A 12 -6.25 -6.13 -6.61
N PRO A 13 -5.92 -6.63 -7.81
CA PRO A 13 -6.74 -6.39 -8.98
C PRO A 13 -8.10 -7.06 -8.78
N ASP A 14 -9.18 -6.30 -8.92
CA ASP A 14 -10.55 -6.81 -8.82
C ASP A 14 -10.82 -7.75 -10.01
N THR A 15 -10.58 -9.03 -9.76
CA THR A 15 -10.85 -10.14 -10.67
C THR A 15 -11.68 -11.19 -9.93
N ALA A 16 -12.47 -10.75 -8.94
CA ALA A 16 -13.10 -11.62 -7.97
C ALA A 16 -14.15 -12.59 -8.58
N GLU A 17 -14.65 -12.37 -9.80
CA GLU A 17 -15.76 -13.22 -10.31
C GLU A 17 -15.41 -14.27 -11.37
N ARG A 18 -14.20 -14.31 -11.98
CA ARG A 18 -14.00 -15.22 -13.14
C ARG A 18 -12.73 -16.06 -13.21
N VAL A 19 -11.77 -15.87 -12.32
CA VAL A 19 -10.47 -16.59 -12.38
C VAL A 19 -10.18 -17.40 -11.11
N LEU A 20 -11.01 -17.27 -10.07
CA LEU A 20 -10.81 -17.93 -8.78
C LEU A 20 -11.25 -19.40 -8.71
N GLY A 21 -11.45 -20.09 -9.85
CA GLY A 21 -11.74 -21.53 -9.87
C GLY A 21 -10.54 -22.43 -9.50
N GLY A 22 -9.30 -21.90 -9.50
CA GLY A 22 -8.09 -22.71 -9.24
C GLY A 22 -7.06 -22.12 -8.26
N LEU A 23 -7.24 -20.86 -7.82
CA LEU A 23 -6.35 -20.18 -6.85
C LEU A 23 -7.11 -19.64 -5.63
N GLY A 24 -8.35 -20.11 -5.40
CA GLY A 24 -9.19 -19.71 -4.26
C GLY A 24 -8.64 -20.17 -2.92
N SER A 25 -7.91 -21.29 -2.90
CA SER A 25 -7.27 -21.84 -1.69
C SER A 25 -6.16 -20.91 -1.15
N LEU A 26 -5.41 -20.26 -2.04
CA LEU A 26 -4.40 -19.29 -1.60
C LEU A 26 -5.08 -18.05 -1.01
N ILE A 27 -6.04 -17.43 -1.69
CA ILE A 27 -6.72 -16.23 -1.16
C ILE A 27 -7.48 -16.50 0.15
N GLN A 28 -8.13 -17.66 0.31
CA GLN A 28 -8.79 -18.06 1.56
C GLN A 28 -7.79 -18.32 2.70
N SER A 29 -6.67 -18.99 2.43
CA SER A 29 -5.63 -19.23 3.46
C SER A 29 -4.95 -17.94 3.93
N ILE A 30 -4.94 -16.90 3.10
CA ILE A 30 -4.40 -15.57 3.44
C ILE A 30 -5.47 -14.67 4.11
N ASN A 31 -6.77 -15.01 3.99
CA ASN A 31 -7.91 -14.25 4.53
C ASN A 31 -7.97 -14.22 6.07
N THR A 32 -7.32 -15.16 6.75
CA THR A 32 -7.15 -15.09 8.22
C THR A 32 -6.09 -14.04 8.64
N SER A 33 -5.35 -13.43 7.69
CA SER A 33 -4.14 -12.62 7.95
C SER A 33 -4.07 -11.28 7.20
N ARG A 34 -5.15 -10.85 6.56
CA ARG A 34 -5.27 -9.54 5.92
C ARG A 34 -6.51 -8.91 6.52
N GLY A 35 -6.37 -7.71 7.08
CA GLY A 35 -7.45 -6.99 7.74
C GLY A 35 -8.68 -6.73 6.89
N GLU A 36 -9.50 -5.79 7.32
CA GLU A 36 -10.84 -5.59 6.79
C GLU A 36 -10.84 -5.02 5.36
N TYR A 37 -11.90 -5.32 4.60
CA TYR A 37 -12.15 -4.68 3.32
C TYR A 37 -12.32 -3.17 3.53
N VAL A 38 -11.59 -2.38 2.74
CA VAL A 38 -11.66 -0.92 2.79
C VAL A 38 -12.22 -0.41 1.48
N LYS A 39 -13.38 0.25 1.55
CA LYS A 39 -13.98 0.93 0.40
C LYS A 39 -13.28 2.26 0.14
N MET A 40 -12.74 2.46 -1.05
CA MET A 40 -12.08 3.71 -1.42
C MET A 40 -13.04 4.72 -2.05
N ASP A 41 -12.71 6.01 -1.93
CA ASP A 41 -13.52 7.12 -2.45
C ASP A 41 -13.18 7.48 -3.90
N ASP A 42 -12.67 6.51 -4.68
CA ASP A 42 -12.36 6.66 -6.10
C ASP A 42 -13.10 5.58 -6.91
N PRO A 43 -14.24 5.93 -7.55
CA PRO A 43 -15.07 4.96 -8.27
C PRO A 43 -14.41 4.43 -9.54
N GLU A 44 -13.35 5.07 -10.05
CA GLU A 44 -12.58 4.54 -11.17
C GLU A 44 -11.60 3.47 -10.69
N PHE A 45 -10.97 3.71 -9.55
CA PHE A 45 -10.09 2.75 -8.89
C PHE A 45 -10.83 1.47 -8.46
N GLU A 46 -12.00 1.60 -7.84
CA GLU A 46 -12.82 0.46 -7.38
C GLU A 46 -13.28 -0.46 -8.54
N LYS A 47 -13.26 0.01 -9.80
CA LYS A 47 -13.55 -0.86 -10.97
C LYS A 47 -12.46 -1.87 -11.27
N TYR A 48 -11.24 -1.60 -10.82
CA TYR A 48 -10.06 -2.37 -11.19
C TYR A 48 -9.38 -3.01 -9.99
N PHE A 49 -9.67 -2.55 -8.77
CA PHE A 49 -8.94 -2.94 -7.58
C PHE A 49 -9.84 -3.06 -6.35
N VAL A 50 -9.45 -3.98 -5.46
CA VAL A 50 -10.01 -4.18 -4.13
C VAL A 50 -8.92 -3.98 -3.08
N VAL A 51 -9.28 -3.37 -1.94
CA VAL A 51 -8.34 -3.03 -0.86
C VAL A 51 -8.70 -3.76 0.42
N TYR A 52 -7.68 -4.32 1.07
CA TYR A 52 -7.76 -4.89 2.42
C TYR A 52 -6.72 -4.23 3.31
N ALA A 53 -7.09 -3.83 4.52
CA ALA A 53 -6.14 -3.24 5.46
C ALA A 53 -6.48 -3.51 6.92
N ASP A 54 -5.46 -3.51 7.79
CA ASP A 54 -5.67 -3.63 9.24
C ASP A 54 -6.24 -2.34 9.86
N ASP A 55 -6.01 -1.20 9.23
CA ASP A 55 -6.53 0.11 9.63
C ASP A 55 -7.09 0.84 8.39
N GLN A 56 -8.39 1.11 8.40
CA GLN A 56 -9.09 1.76 7.30
C GLN A 56 -8.65 3.22 7.10
N ILE A 57 -8.28 3.91 8.19
CA ILE A 57 -7.82 5.30 8.17
C ILE A 57 -6.43 5.33 7.54
N GLU A 58 -5.53 4.47 8.01
CA GLU A 58 -4.17 4.35 7.45
C GLU A 58 -4.21 4.01 5.95
N ALA A 59 -5.08 3.08 5.53
CA ALA A 59 -5.24 2.72 4.13
C ALA A 59 -5.56 3.92 3.23
N ARG A 60 -6.42 4.85 3.68
CA ARG A 60 -6.76 6.09 2.94
C ARG A 60 -5.59 7.06 2.87
N TYR A 61 -4.74 7.10 3.89
CA TYR A 61 -3.52 7.90 3.89
C TYR A 61 -2.42 7.32 3.00
N VAL A 62 -2.33 5.99 2.92
CA VAL A 62 -1.38 5.30 2.05
C VAL A 62 -1.81 5.40 0.60
N LEU A 63 -3.07 5.06 0.31
CA LEU A 63 -3.68 5.07 -1.02
C LEU A 63 -4.28 6.43 -1.35
N THR A 64 -3.41 7.44 -1.43
CA THR A 64 -3.83 8.79 -1.81
C THR A 64 -4.45 8.84 -3.21
N PRO A 65 -5.27 9.87 -3.52
CA PRO A 65 -5.88 10.03 -4.85
C PRO A 65 -4.85 10.08 -6.00
N GLY A 66 -3.65 10.60 -5.76
CA GLY A 66 -2.56 10.58 -6.74
C GLY A 66 -2.10 9.16 -7.05
N LEU A 67 -1.83 8.38 -6.01
CA LEU A 67 -1.39 7.00 -6.12
C LEU A 67 -2.45 6.11 -6.78
N MET A 68 -3.72 6.24 -6.38
CA MET A 68 -4.85 5.50 -6.98
C MET A 68 -4.98 5.78 -8.47
N ARG A 69 -4.97 7.06 -8.87
CA ARG A 69 -5.01 7.42 -10.30
C ARG A 69 -3.84 6.84 -11.08
N ARG A 70 -2.64 6.89 -10.53
CA ARG A 70 -1.44 6.34 -11.18
C ARG A 70 -1.55 4.85 -11.46
N ILE A 71 -1.98 4.05 -10.48
CA ILE A 71 -2.12 2.60 -10.66
C ILE A 71 -3.27 2.26 -11.62
N VAL A 72 -4.33 3.06 -11.66
CA VAL A 72 -5.41 2.95 -12.65
C VAL A 72 -4.92 3.29 -14.05
N GLU A 73 -4.18 4.37 -14.24
CA GLU A 73 -3.59 4.76 -15.52
C GLU A 73 -2.66 3.67 -16.05
N PHE A 74 -1.80 3.12 -15.18
CA PHE A 74 -0.94 2.00 -15.54
C PHE A 74 -1.75 0.78 -15.99
N ARG A 75 -2.81 0.43 -15.24
CA ARG A 75 -3.72 -0.67 -15.56
C ARG A 75 -4.38 -0.47 -16.93
N LYS A 76 -4.91 0.72 -17.19
CA LYS A 76 -5.56 1.08 -18.47
C LYS A 76 -4.58 1.05 -19.63
N LYS A 77 -3.38 1.60 -19.44
CA LYS A 77 -2.37 1.72 -20.50
C LYS A 77 -1.73 0.40 -20.87
N THR A 78 -1.40 -0.43 -19.88
CA THR A 78 -0.65 -1.68 -20.11
C THR A 78 -1.54 -2.90 -20.21
N GLY A 79 -2.77 -2.84 -19.70
CA GLY A 79 -3.65 -4.00 -19.56
C GLY A 79 -3.11 -5.06 -18.61
N LYS A 80 -2.02 -4.80 -17.88
CA LYS A 80 -1.41 -5.74 -16.92
C LYS A 80 -2.12 -5.67 -15.57
N ARG A 81 -2.12 -6.79 -14.85
CA ARG A 81 -2.56 -6.82 -13.45
C ARG A 81 -1.41 -6.30 -12.59
N VAL A 82 -1.72 -5.48 -11.59
CA VAL A 82 -0.72 -5.02 -10.62
C VAL A 82 -1.24 -5.35 -9.23
N TYR A 83 -0.35 -5.84 -8.38
CA TYR A 83 -0.61 -6.13 -6.98
C TYR A 83 0.30 -5.22 -6.17
N LEU A 84 -0.23 -4.59 -5.12
CA LEU A 84 0.56 -3.75 -4.23
C LEU A 84 0.35 -4.17 -2.78
N SER A 85 1.39 -4.06 -1.97
CA SER A 85 1.24 -4.12 -0.51
C SER A 85 2.18 -3.18 0.20
N PHE A 86 1.70 -2.63 1.31
CA PHE A 86 2.40 -1.71 2.18
C PHE A 86 2.51 -2.38 3.54
N VAL A 87 3.73 -2.69 3.97
CA VAL A 87 4.01 -3.43 5.21
C VAL A 87 5.29 -2.88 5.83
N GLY A 88 5.26 -2.49 7.10
CA GLY A 88 6.50 -2.22 7.86
C GLY A 88 7.42 -1.17 7.22
N SER A 89 6.87 -0.11 6.63
CA SER A 89 7.60 0.94 5.88
C SER A 89 8.09 0.55 4.47
N GLU A 90 7.75 -0.65 4.00
CA GLU A 90 8.12 -1.18 2.69
C GLU A 90 6.92 -1.20 1.74
N VAL A 91 7.22 -1.08 0.44
CA VAL A 91 6.25 -1.15 -0.64
C VAL A 91 6.65 -2.29 -1.56
N PHE A 92 5.74 -3.21 -1.75
CA PHE A 92 5.90 -4.32 -2.68
C PHE A 92 4.99 -4.10 -3.87
N VAL A 93 5.54 -4.23 -5.07
CA VAL A 93 4.80 -4.12 -6.33
C VAL A 93 5.07 -5.38 -7.13
N ALA A 94 4.02 -6.11 -7.47
CA ALA A 94 4.12 -7.31 -8.29
C ALA A 94 3.31 -7.16 -9.58
N ILE A 95 3.98 -7.41 -10.70
CA ILE A 95 3.40 -7.37 -12.05
C ILE A 95 3.71 -8.72 -12.69
N PRO A 96 2.72 -9.60 -12.93
CA PRO A 96 2.96 -10.90 -13.52
C PRO A 96 3.31 -10.76 -15.00
N TYR A 97 4.36 -11.47 -15.41
CA TYR A 97 4.76 -11.60 -16.80
C TYR A 97 4.58 -13.04 -17.27
N ARG A 98 4.09 -13.20 -18.50
CA ARG A 98 3.94 -14.53 -19.15
C ARG A 98 5.20 -14.98 -19.89
N ARG A 99 6.31 -14.24 -19.79
CA ARG A 99 7.55 -14.46 -20.52
C ARG A 99 8.75 -14.22 -19.62
N GLY A 100 9.88 -14.86 -19.92
CA GLY A 100 11.16 -14.55 -19.30
C GLY A 100 11.49 -13.08 -19.47
N LEU A 101 11.75 -12.38 -18.37
CA LEU A 101 12.06 -10.94 -18.35
C LEU A 101 13.53 -10.64 -18.58
N PHE A 102 14.40 -11.61 -18.35
CA PHE A 102 15.86 -11.45 -18.42
C PHE A 102 16.50 -12.45 -19.37
N GLU A 103 15.68 -13.20 -20.12
CA GLU A 103 16.16 -14.15 -21.10
C GLU A 103 16.24 -13.47 -22.47
N PRO A 104 17.38 -13.56 -23.17
CA PRO A 104 17.45 -13.11 -24.54
C PRO A 104 16.49 -13.97 -25.37
N PRO A 105 15.63 -13.36 -26.20
CA PRO A 105 14.75 -14.15 -27.04
C PRO A 105 15.58 -14.91 -28.07
N VAL A 106 15.67 -16.24 -27.91
CA VAL A 106 16.49 -17.12 -28.76
C VAL A 106 16.04 -17.06 -30.23
N PHE A 107 14.76 -16.78 -30.47
CA PHE A 107 14.14 -16.79 -31.80
C PHE A 107 13.60 -15.42 -32.27
N SER A 108 13.93 -14.30 -31.59
CA SER A 108 13.49 -12.97 -32.05
C SER A 108 14.53 -11.88 -31.82
N LYS A 109 14.38 -10.73 -32.50
CA LYS A 109 15.34 -9.63 -32.42
C LYS A 109 15.36 -9.04 -31.00
N VAL A 110 16.57 -8.96 -30.43
CA VAL A 110 16.84 -8.35 -29.11
C VAL A 110 16.41 -6.87 -29.08
N THR A 111 16.42 -6.18 -30.22
CA THR A 111 16.09 -4.76 -30.38
C THR A 111 14.59 -4.44 -30.48
N SER A 112 13.73 -5.33 -30.01
CA SER A 112 12.28 -5.09 -29.96
C SER A 112 11.96 -3.85 -29.10
N PHE A 113 11.68 -2.71 -29.75
CA PHE A 113 11.24 -1.47 -29.11
C PHE A 113 10.06 -1.70 -28.14
N LYS A 114 9.18 -2.64 -28.49
CA LYS A 114 8.04 -3.04 -27.66
C LYS A 114 8.46 -3.59 -26.30
N ASN A 115 9.57 -4.35 -26.24
CA ASN A 115 10.08 -4.86 -24.97
C ASN A 115 10.61 -3.73 -24.10
N ALA A 116 11.43 -2.85 -24.66
CA ALA A 116 11.94 -1.67 -23.97
C ALA A 116 10.80 -0.80 -23.42
N GLN A 117 9.74 -0.60 -24.22
CA GLN A 117 8.55 0.13 -23.78
C GLN A 117 7.85 -0.55 -22.59
N HIS A 118 7.71 -1.88 -22.58
CA HIS A 118 7.10 -2.57 -21.44
C HIS A 118 7.89 -2.40 -20.13
N TYR A 119 9.23 -2.42 -20.19
CA TYR A 119 10.07 -2.14 -19.02
C TYR A 119 9.98 -0.68 -18.58
N TYR A 120 9.98 0.24 -19.56
CA TYR A 120 9.84 1.66 -19.28
C TYR A 120 8.55 1.97 -18.51
N GLU A 121 7.41 1.42 -18.91
CA GLU A 121 6.14 1.64 -18.20
C GLU A 121 6.16 1.09 -16.77
N ASP A 122 6.79 -0.08 -16.55
CA ASP A 122 6.89 -0.68 -15.23
C ASP A 122 7.82 0.11 -14.30
N LEU A 123 8.98 0.55 -14.81
CA LEU A 123 9.89 1.42 -14.06
C LEU A 123 9.25 2.78 -13.77
N LYS A 124 8.53 3.35 -14.74
CA LYS A 124 7.77 4.58 -14.56
C LYS A 124 6.71 4.43 -13.46
N LEU A 125 6.04 3.29 -13.39
CA LEU A 125 5.12 2.99 -12.30
C LEU A 125 5.84 2.96 -10.96
N ALA A 126 6.91 2.16 -10.84
CA ALA A 126 7.65 1.98 -9.58
C ALA A 126 8.20 3.31 -9.05
N ILE A 127 8.83 4.11 -9.91
CA ILE A 127 9.34 5.45 -9.56
C ILE A 127 8.18 6.37 -9.16
N GLY A 128 7.09 6.36 -9.94
CA GLY A 128 5.93 7.19 -9.63
C GLY A 128 5.25 6.85 -8.30
N ILE A 129 5.22 5.57 -7.91
CA ILE A 129 4.72 5.16 -6.59
C ILE A 129 5.61 5.74 -5.48
N VAL A 130 6.94 5.63 -5.63
CA VAL A 130 7.90 6.19 -4.69
C VAL A 130 7.73 7.71 -4.58
N ASP A 131 7.57 8.40 -5.71
CA ASP A 131 7.34 9.85 -5.75
C ASP A 131 6.03 10.23 -5.04
N ASP A 132 4.92 9.56 -5.32
CA ASP A 132 3.63 9.85 -4.66
C ASP A 132 3.71 9.64 -3.14
N LEU A 133 4.39 8.58 -2.72
CA LEU A 133 4.57 8.30 -1.31
C LEU A 133 5.50 9.32 -0.65
N ASN A 134 6.54 9.81 -1.34
CA ASN A 134 7.44 10.87 -0.89
C ASN A 134 6.77 12.26 -0.88
N LEU A 135 5.94 12.60 -1.86
CA LEU A 135 5.21 13.87 -1.89
C LEU A 135 4.30 14.01 -0.66
N ASN A 136 3.74 12.90 -0.21
CA ASN A 136 2.94 12.84 1.01
C ASN A 136 3.76 12.89 2.30
N THR A 137 5.08 12.60 2.32
CA THR A 137 5.89 12.72 3.56
C THR A 137 6.11 14.17 4.00
N ARG A 138 6.03 15.14 3.08
CA ARG A 138 6.19 16.57 3.38
C ARG A 138 5.03 17.17 4.19
N ILE A 139 3.90 16.48 4.26
CA ILE A 139 2.77 16.82 5.16
C ILE A 139 3.12 16.45 6.62
N TRP A 140 3.94 15.42 6.82
CA TRP A 140 4.26 14.86 8.14
C TRP A 140 5.51 15.45 8.80
N THR A 141 6.39 16.14 8.07
CA THR A 141 7.50 16.91 8.68
C THR A 141 7.05 18.16 9.44
N ARG A 142 5.74 18.48 9.46
CA ARG A 142 5.17 19.63 10.19
C ARG A 142 4.11 19.26 11.23
N LEU A 143 3.99 17.98 11.61
CA LEU A 143 3.24 17.67 12.82
C LEU A 143 4.23 17.63 13.99
N PRO A 144 4.06 18.49 15.01
CA PRO A 144 4.91 18.45 16.19
C PRO A 144 4.82 17.05 16.81
N SER A 145 5.95 16.57 17.33
CA SER A 145 6.18 15.30 18.00
C SER A 145 5.40 15.12 19.31
N GLU A 146 4.21 15.70 19.42
CA GLU A 146 3.39 15.79 20.61
C GLU A 146 2.07 15.03 20.39
N VAL A 147 2.19 13.75 20.06
CA VAL A 147 1.08 12.80 20.21
C VAL A 147 1.32 12.04 21.51
N ILE A 148 0.57 12.49 22.51
CA ILE A 148 0.55 12.13 23.92
C ILE A 148 0.61 10.60 24.14
N PRO A 149 1.44 10.11 25.08
CA PRO A 149 1.55 8.69 25.36
C PRO A 149 0.23 8.12 25.95
N ARG A 150 -0.07 6.86 25.60
CA ARG A 150 -1.30 6.13 25.99
C ARG A 150 -1.45 5.87 27.51
N ASP A 151 -0.50 6.31 28.32
CA ASP A 151 -0.43 6.09 29.77
C ASP A 151 -0.88 7.28 30.61
N ALA A 152 -1.33 8.39 30.00
CA ALA A 152 -1.94 9.52 30.68
C ALA A 152 -3.36 9.18 31.22
N ARG A 153 -3.44 8.16 32.08
CA ARG A 153 -4.54 8.02 33.04
C ARG A 153 -4.41 9.16 34.03
N ILE A 154 -5.28 10.16 33.93
CA ILE A 154 -5.49 11.15 34.99
C ILE A 154 -5.76 10.36 36.29
N PRO A 155 -4.89 10.44 37.32
CA PRO A 155 -5.17 9.75 38.56
C PRO A 155 -6.45 10.31 39.17
N ASN A 156 -7.30 9.41 39.65
CA ASN A 156 -8.55 9.73 40.33
C ASN A 156 -8.27 10.72 41.48
N PRO A 157 -8.92 11.90 41.54
CA PRO A 157 -8.65 12.91 42.57
C PRO A 157 -8.92 12.44 44.02
N LYS A 158 -9.44 11.22 44.21
CA LYS A 158 -9.75 10.65 45.53
C LYS A 158 -8.61 9.87 46.20
N THR A 159 -7.41 9.79 45.60
CA THR A 159 -6.28 9.02 46.17
C THR A 159 -5.04 9.87 46.52
N CYS A 160 -5.12 11.20 46.47
CA CYS A 160 -4.00 12.05 46.89
C CYS A 160 -4.01 12.25 48.42
N ASN A 161 -3.12 11.55 49.13
CA ASN A 161 -2.77 11.82 50.52
C ASN A 161 -1.69 12.94 50.56
N PRO A 162 -1.94 14.10 51.17
CA PRO A 162 -0.98 15.21 51.18
C PRO A 162 -0.03 15.10 52.38
N GLN A 163 1.00 14.25 52.31
CA GLN A 163 1.96 14.10 53.41
C GLN A 163 3.43 13.95 52.97
N TRP A 164 3.86 14.62 51.89
CA TRP A 164 5.27 14.54 51.45
C TRP A 164 5.88 15.84 50.91
N TRP A 165 5.65 16.98 51.56
CA TRP A 165 6.40 18.22 51.28
C TRP A 165 7.13 18.76 52.52
N THR A 166 8.01 17.96 53.13
CA THR A 166 8.87 18.46 54.22
C THR A 166 10.34 18.07 54.17
N ASP A 167 10.84 17.37 53.14
CA ASP A 167 12.28 17.12 53.03
C ASP A 167 12.77 17.28 51.59
N ILE A 168 13.77 18.17 51.45
CA ILE A 168 14.60 18.56 50.29
C ILE A 168 14.12 19.81 49.54
#